data_AF-A0A1C7IJ97-F1
#
_entry.id   AF-A0A1C7IJ97-F1
#
_cell.length_a   1.000
_cell.length_b   1.000
_cell.length_c   1.000
_cell.angle_alpha   90.00
_cell.angle_beta   90.00
_cell.angle_gamma   90.00
#
_symmetry.space_group_name_H-M   'P 1'
#
loop_
_entity.id
_entity.type
_entity.pdbx_description
1 polymer ?
#
loop_
_entity_poly.entity_id
_entity_poly.type
_entity_poly.pdbx_seq_one_letter_code
_entity_poly.pdbx_strand_id
1 'polypeptide(L)'
;MKVKLGVILDAIEMADDNYTYFLDLETGESVFLADELITGLDNEGLEDEIEENPERYLRLPTKFEIHEYHIMEEFIWTLKGEKADKLECAIRGRGAFRRFKDMVDRMGISQQWYDFQAEYYRKLATQWCREQGLEYEEESL
;
A
#
# COMPACT_ATOMS: atom_id res chain seq x y z
N MET A 1 10.43 20.34 -2.41
CA MET A 1 10.48 19.68 -1.08
C MET A 1 11.01 18.28 -1.26
N LYS A 2 11.76 17.75 -0.29
CA LYS A 2 12.23 16.36 -0.30
C LYS A 2 11.56 15.60 0.84
N VAL A 3 10.94 14.46 0.53
CA VAL A 3 10.17 13.65 1.49
C VAL A 3 10.81 12.29 1.73
N LYS A 4 10.55 11.68 2.88
CA LYS A 4 11.05 10.33 3.19
C LYS A 4 10.18 9.29 2.48
N LEU A 5 10.77 8.47 1.62
CA LEU A 5 10.02 7.43 0.91
C LEU A 5 9.37 6.43 1.89
N GLY A 6 9.99 6.21 3.06
CA GLY A 6 9.44 5.37 4.13
C GLY A 6 8.04 5.77 4.58
N VAL A 7 7.74 7.07 4.66
CA VAL A 7 6.41 7.57 5.06
C VAL A 7 5.34 7.17 4.04
N ILE A 8 5.66 7.24 2.75
CA ILE A 8 4.75 6.83 1.67
C ILE A 8 4.60 5.30 1.63
N LEU A 9 5.71 4.58 1.85
CA LEU A 9 5.72 3.12 1.92
C LEU A 9 4.83 2.60 3.05
N ASP A 10 4.99 3.13 4.25
CA ASP A 10 4.21 2.73 5.42
C ASP A 10 2.71 2.95 5.16
N ALA A 11 2.32 4.09 4.58
CA ALA A 11 0.93 4.35 4.23
C ALA A 11 0.39 3.38 3.15
N ILE A 12 1.20 3.00 2.16
CA ILE A 12 0.83 2.01 1.15
C ILE A 12 0.66 0.62 1.78
N GLU A 13 1.56 0.24 2.69
CA GLU A 13 1.50 -1.04 3.40
C GLU A 13 0.30 -1.14 4.36
N MET A 14 -0.09 -0.01 4.96
CA MET A 14 -1.20 0.07 5.91
C MET A 14 -2.55 0.40 5.25
N ALA A 15 -2.58 0.65 3.94
CA ALA A 15 -3.79 1.05 3.24
C ALA A 15 -4.91 0.00 3.37
N ASP A 16 -6.05 0.43 3.91
CA ASP A 16 -7.24 -0.41 4.06
C ASP A 16 -8.53 0.37 3.74
N ASP A 17 -9.70 -0.18 4.08
CA ASP A 17 -11.00 0.48 3.84
C ASP A 17 -11.39 1.48 4.93
N ASN A 18 -10.70 1.45 6.07
CA ASN A 18 -11.08 2.17 7.28
C ASN A 18 -10.30 3.46 7.45
N TYR A 19 -9.14 3.59 6.80
CA TYR A 19 -8.26 4.75 6.92
C TYR A 19 -7.92 5.34 5.55
N THR A 20 -7.97 6.66 5.45
CA THR A 20 -7.47 7.43 4.30
C THR A 20 -6.24 8.20 4.72
N TYR A 21 -5.10 7.91 4.09
CA TYR A 21 -3.82 8.53 4.43
C TYR A 21 -3.54 9.77 3.57
N PHE A 22 -2.89 10.75 4.17
CA PHE A 22 -2.44 11.99 3.54
C PHE A 22 -1.00 12.28 3.94
N LEU A 23 -0.20 12.76 2.99
CA LEU A 23 1.10 13.34 3.27
C LEU A 23 0.92 14.82 3.61
N ASP A 24 1.38 15.23 4.78
CA ASP A 24 1.47 16.65 5.16
C ASP A 24 2.78 17.25 4.62
N LEU A 25 2.68 18.20 3.71
CA LEU A 25 3.83 18.84 3.07
C LEU A 25 4.55 19.86 3.97
N GLU A 26 4.02 20.21 5.14
CA GLU A 26 4.76 21.03 6.10
C GLU A 26 5.70 20.19 6.95
N THR A 27 5.24 19.01 7.39
CA THR A 27 5.98 18.14 8.30
C THR A 27 6.78 17.05 7.56
N GLY A 28 6.32 16.64 6.38
CA GLY A 28 6.85 15.49 5.64
C GLY A 28 6.40 14.14 6.20
N GLU A 29 5.46 14.13 7.14
CA GLU A 29 4.90 12.94 7.79
C GLU A 29 3.51 12.60 7.23
N SER A 30 3.04 11.37 7.46
CA SER A 30 1.69 10.97 7.08
C SER A 30 0.71 11.15 8.23
N VAL A 31 -0.47 11.68 7.92
CA VAL A 31 -1.65 11.68 8.78
C VAL A 31 -2.74 10.81 8.16
N PHE A 32 -3.77 10.44 8.92
CA PHE A 32 -4.89 9.66 8.40
C PHE A 32 -6.22 10.15 8.93
N LEU A 33 -7.25 10.02 8.11
CA LEU A 33 -8.66 10.11 8.51
C LEU A 33 -9.20 8.70 8.69
N ALA A 34 -9.78 8.42 9.86
CA ALA A 34 -10.49 7.20 10.13
C ALA A 34 -11.97 7.33 9.73
N ASP A 35 -12.56 6.25 9.21
CA ASP A 35 -14.01 6.13 9.10
C ASP A 35 -14.59 5.99 10.51
N GLU A 36 -15.17 7.06 11.04
CA GLU A 36 -15.72 7.11 12.40
C GLU A 36 -16.83 6.08 12.61
N LEU A 37 -17.63 5.78 11.58
CA LEU A 37 -18.73 4.81 11.67
C LEU A 37 -18.22 3.37 11.81
N ILE A 38 -17.06 3.08 11.22
CA ILE A 38 -16.46 1.74 11.24
C ILE A 38 -15.50 1.57 12.42
N THR A 39 -14.67 2.57 12.69
CA THR A 39 -13.60 2.51 13.70
C THR A 39 -14.00 3.06 15.06
N GLY A 40 -14.97 3.98 15.11
CA GLY A 40 -15.34 4.73 16.31
C GLY A 40 -14.29 5.77 16.75
N LEU A 41 -13.30 6.07 15.91
CA LEU A 41 -12.26 7.07 16.18
C LEU A 41 -12.69 8.43 15.63
N ASP A 42 -12.64 9.45 16.49
CA ASP A 42 -12.80 10.85 16.10
C ASP A 42 -11.49 11.36 15.46
N ASN A 43 -11.60 12.11 14.37
CA ASN A 43 -10.47 12.68 13.63
C ASN A 43 -9.96 14.00 14.27
N GLU A 44 -10.54 14.43 15.39
CA GLU A 44 -10.09 15.57 16.21
C GLU A 44 -9.97 16.89 15.42
N GLY A 45 -10.82 17.09 14.40
CA GLY A 45 -10.82 18.28 13.54
C GLY A 45 -9.83 18.24 12.37
N LEU A 46 -9.09 17.15 12.18
CA LEU A 46 -8.14 16.99 11.07
C LEU A 46 -8.85 17.02 9.70
N GLU A 47 -10.08 16.52 9.62
CA GLU A 47 -10.87 16.56 8.38
C GLU A 47 -11.09 18.01 7.92
N ASP A 48 -11.55 18.89 8.82
CA ASP A 48 -11.70 20.32 8.54
C ASP A 48 -10.36 20.97 8.17
N GLU A 49 -9.26 20.62 8.87
CA GLU A 49 -7.92 21.15 8.56
C GLU A 49 -7.46 20.78 7.14
N ILE A 50 -7.71 19.54 6.70
CA ILE A 50 -7.39 19.08 5.35
C ILE A 50 -8.27 19.79 4.31
N GLU A 51 -9.57 19.93 4.56
CA GLU A 51 -10.50 20.62 3.66
C GLU A 51 -10.17 22.11 3.50
N GLU A 52 -9.75 22.78 4.59
CA GLU A 52 -9.35 24.19 4.57
C GLU A 52 -7.96 24.41 3.94
N ASN A 53 -7.09 23.39 3.92
CA ASN A 53 -5.71 23.47 3.42
C ASN A 53 -5.37 22.42 2.34
N PRO A 54 -6.11 22.36 1.21
CA PRO A 54 -5.96 21.30 0.23
C PRO A 54 -4.61 21.28 -0.51
N GLU A 55 -3.87 22.39 -0.49
CA GLU A 55 -2.51 22.45 -1.06
C GLU A 55 -1.43 21.90 -0.13
N ARG A 56 -1.72 21.77 1.18
CA ARG A 56 -0.78 21.24 2.19
C ARG A 56 -0.82 19.72 2.25
N TYR A 57 -1.97 19.11 1.99
CA TYR A 57 -2.18 17.67 2.16
C TYR A 57 -2.36 16.96 0.82
N LEU A 58 -1.48 16.00 0.55
CA LEU A 58 -1.60 15.14 -0.63
C LEU A 58 -2.13 13.77 -0.24
N ARG A 59 -3.28 13.37 -0.80
CA ARG A 59 -3.85 12.05 -0.54
C ARG A 59 -2.92 10.95 -1.06
N LEU A 60 -2.59 10.01 -0.19
CA LEU A 60 -1.80 8.83 -0.52
C LEU A 60 -2.69 7.76 -1.20
N PRO A 61 -2.09 6.82 -1.95
CA PRO A 61 -2.84 5.80 -2.66
C PRO A 61 -3.73 4.98 -1.73
N THR A 62 -4.99 4.78 -2.12
CA THR A 62 -5.90 3.86 -1.44
C THR A 62 -5.58 2.40 -1.78
N LYS A 63 -6.07 1.45 -0.99
CA LYS A 63 -5.98 0.02 -1.30
C LYS A 63 -6.54 -0.36 -2.68
N PHE A 64 -7.50 0.40 -3.20
CA PHE A 64 -8.08 0.17 -4.52
C PHE A 64 -7.12 0.60 -5.64
N GLU A 65 -6.36 1.67 -5.43
CA GLU A 65 -5.33 2.17 -6.36
C GLU A 65 -4.06 1.30 -6.30
N ILE A 66 -3.72 0.77 -5.12
CA ILE A 66 -2.62 -0.20 -4.94
C ILE A 66 -2.92 -1.54 -5.64
N HIS A 67 -4.21 -1.91 -5.64
CA HIS A 67 -4.74 -3.07 -6.36
C HIS A 67 -4.04 -4.39 -5.99
N GLU A 68 -4.00 -4.73 -4.69
CA GLU A 68 -3.25 -5.89 -4.16
C GLU A 68 -3.51 -7.22 -4.90
N TYR A 69 -4.74 -7.43 -5.40
CA TYR A 69 -5.05 -8.62 -6.18
C TYR A 69 -4.15 -8.75 -7.43
N HIS A 70 -3.84 -7.64 -8.08
CA HIS A 70 -2.98 -7.60 -9.25
C HIS A 70 -1.51 -7.88 -8.87
N ILE A 71 -1.06 -7.43 -7.70
CA ILE A 71 0.27 -7.77 -7.17
C ILE A 71 0.41 -9.28 -7.01
N MET A 72 -0.65 -9.96 -6.55
CA MET A 72 -0.67 -11.43 -6.49
C MET A 72 -0.59 -12.06 -7.88
N GLU A 73 -1.31 -11.54 -8.87
CA GLU A 73 -1.24 -12.02 -10.25
C GLU A 73 0.17 -11.86 -10.84
N GLU A 74 0.77 -10.67 -10.69
CA GLU A 74 2.12 -10.43 -11.19
C GLU A 74 3.15 -11.34 -10.51
N PHE A 75 3.05 -11.55 -9.20
CA PHE A 75 3.91 -12.49 -8.51
C PHE A 75 3.78 -13.90 -9.09
N ILE A 76 2.55 -14.36 -9.35
CA ILE A 76 2.30 -15.66 -9.96
C ILE A 76 2.95 -15.75 -11.35
N TRP A 77 2.91 -14.68 -12.14
CA TRP A 77 3.57 -14.62 -13.46
C TRP A 77 5.10 -14.72 -13.38
N THR A 78 5.72 -14.38 -12.24
CA THR A 78 7.16 -14.60 -12.03
C THR A 78 7.50 -16.07 -11.79
N LEU A 79 6.53 -16.89 -11.36
CA LEU A 79 6.71 -18.30 -11.06
C LEU A 79 6.55 -19.17 -12.32
N LYS A 80 6.96 -20.43 -12.23
CA LYS A 80 6.85 -21.40 -13.33
C LYS A 80 6.36 -22.75 -12.82
N GLY A 81 5.68 -23.49 -13.70
CA GLY A 81 5.22 -24.85 -13.47
C GLY A 81 4.19 -24.95 -12.34
N GLU A 82 4.21 -26.06 -11.62
CA GLU A 82 3.16 -26.43 -10.66
C GLU A 82 2.86 -25.36 -9.59
N LYS A 83 3.86 -24.56 -9.20
CA LYS A 83 3.66 -23.47 -8.24
C LYS A 83 2.75 -22.37 -8.80
N ALA A 84 2.97 -21.96 -10.05
CA ALA A 84 2.15 -20.97 -10.73
C ALA A 84 0.71 -21.48 -10.88
N ASP A 85 0.54 -22.68 -11.46
CA ASP A 85 -0.78 -23.29 -11.70
C ASP A 85 -1.64 -23.38 -10.43
N LYS A 86 -1.03 -23.80 -9.32
CA LYS A 86 -1.71 -23.91 -8.02
C LYS A 86 -2.12 -22.55 -7.47
N LEU A 87 -1.28 -21.53 -7.59
CA LEU A 87 -1.60 -20.20 -7.08
C LEU A 87 -2.64 -19.49 -7.96
N GLU A 88 -2.58 -19.64 -9.28
CA GLU A 88 -3.64 -19.14 -10.19
C GLU A 88 -5.02 -19.70 -9.82
N CYS A 89 -5.08 -20.98 -9.43
CA CYS A 89 -6.31 -21.57 -8.93
C CYS A 89 -6.72 -21.03 -7.56
N ALA A 90 -5.75 -20.82 -6.66
CA ALA A 90 -5.99 -20.37 -5.29
C ALA A 90 -6.62 -18.96 -5.21
N ILE A 91 -6.24 -18.06 -6.13
CA ILE A 91 -6.70 -16.67 -6.14
C ILE A 91 -8.11 -16.47 -6.71
N ARG A 92 -8.81 -17.54 -7.13
CA ARG A 92 -10.15 -17.41 -7.71
C ARG A 92 -11.25 -17.33 -6.65
N GLY A 93 -12.11 -16.31 -6.74
CA GLY A 93 -13.31 -16.17 -5.92
C GLY A 93 -13.06 -15.80 -4.45
N ARG A 94 -14.12 -15.81 -3.63
CA ARG A 94 -14.09 -15.33 -2.24
C ARG A 94 -13.00 -16.01 -1.42
N GLY A 95 -12.23 -15.21 -0.67
CA GLY A 95 -11.13 -15.69 0.17
C GLY A 95 -9.80 -15.94 -0.57
N ALA A 96 -9.65 -15.36 -1.77
CA ALA A 96 -8.42 -15.43 -2.58
C ALA A 96 -7.15 -15.10 -1.79
N PHE A 97 -7.12 -13.93 -1.13
CA PHE A 97 -5.98 -13.46 -0.36
C PHE A 97 -5.52 -14.45 0.72
N ARG A 98 -6.47 -14.98 1.51
CA ARG A 98 -6.14 -15.97 2.55
C ARG A 98 -5.57 -17.25 1.96
N ARG A 99 -6.22 -17.81 0.93
CA ARG A 99 -5.74 -19.06 0.30
C ARG A 99 -4.40 -18.88 -0.39
N PHE A 100 -4.16 -17.74 -1.01
CA PHE A 100 -2.88 -17.42 -1.61
C PHE A 100 -1.77 -17.43 -0.55
N LYS A 101 -1.95 -16.70 0.55
CA LYS A 101 -0.99 -16.68 1.67
C LYS A 101 -0.77 -18.07 2.25
N ASP A 102 -1.84 -18.83 2.49
CA ASP A 102 -1.76 -20.22 2.96
C ASP A 102 -0.95 -21.10 1.98
N MET A 103 -1.10 -20.91 0.67
CA MET A 103 -0.40 -21.70 -0.34
C MET A 103 1.07 -21.30 -0.49
N VAL A 104 1.36 -20.00 -0.49
CA VAL A 104 2.71 -19.44 -0.48
C VAL A 104 3.53 -20.00 0.69
N ASP A 105 2.92 -20.06 1.87
CA ASP A 105 3.52 -20.64 3.07
C ASP A 105 3.77 -22.14 2.93
N ARG A 106 2.75 -22.92 2.52
CA ARG A 106 2.87 -24.38 2.29
C ARG A 106 3.92 -24.74 1.24
N MET A 107 4.15 -23.87 0.26
CA MET A 107 5.15 -24.06 -0.79
C MET A 107 6.56 -23.62 -0.37
N GLY A 108 6.73 -23.01 0.81
CA GLY A 108 8.00 -22.50 1.31
C GLY A 108 8.54 -21.32 0.50
N ILE A 109 7.65 -20.50 -0.10
CA ILE A 109 8.04 -19.34 -0.92
C ILE A 109 7.61 -18.00 -0.30
N SER A 110 7.30 -17.97 1.00
CA SER A 110 6.89 -16.75 1.71
C SER A 110 7.89 -15.61 1.56
N GLN A 111 9.19 -15.88 1.67
CA GLN A 111 10.20 -14.84 1.49
C GLN A 111 10.18 -14.27 0.06
N GLN A 112 10.04 -15.11 -0.97
CA GLN A 112 9.95 -14.64 -2.36
C GLN A 112 8.74 -13.73 -2.58
N TRP A 113 7.61 -14.06 -1.94
CA TRP A 113 6.42 -13.22 -1.97
C TRP A 113 6.68 -11.88 -1.27
N TYR A 114 7.22 -11.87 -0.06
CA TYR A 114 7.47 -10.62 0.68
C TYR A 114 8.50 -9.73 -0.02
N ASP A 115 9.57 -10.30 -0.56
CA ASP A 115 10.56 -9.54 -1.34
C ASP A 115 9.92 -8.92 -2.60
N PHE A 116 9.07 -9.68 -3.30
CA PHE A 116 8.34 -9.18 -4.47
C PHE A 116 7.36 -8.06 -4.09
N GLN A 117 6.58 -8.27 -3.02
CA GLN A 117 5.58 -7.31 -2.56
C GLN A 117 6.24 -6.00 -2.10
N ALA A 118 7.32 -6.06 -1.32
CA ALA A 118 8.07 -4.89 -0.88
C ALA A 118 8.64 -4.09 -2.05
N GLU A 119 9.22 -4.76 -3.05
CA GLU A 119 9.70 -4.10 -4.26
C GLU A 119 8.57 -3.48 -5.09
N TYR A 120 7.40 -4.13 -5.13
CA TYR A 120 6.22 -3.58 -5.78
C TYR A 120 5.72 -2.31 -5.08
N TYR A 121 5.58 -2.34 -3.76
CA TYR A 121 5.19 -1.17 -2.96
C TYR A 121 6.18 -0.01 -3.09
N ARG A 122 7.49 -0.31 -3.14
CA ARG A 122 8.51 0.70 -3.45
C ARG A 122 8.32 1.34 -4.81
N LYS A 123 7.99 0.56 -5.84
CA LYS A 123 7.68 1.11 -7.17
C LYS A 123 6.45 2.01 -7.13
N LEU A 124 5.39 1.61 -6.43
CA LEU A 124 4.20 2.45 -6.25
C LEU A 124 4.53 3.76 -5.52
N ALA A 125 5.26 3.70 -4.41
CA ALA A 125 5.66 4.87 -3.63
C ALA A 125 6.50 5.85 -4.46
N THR A 126 7.49 5.34 -5.19
CA THR A 126 8.36 6.18 -6.04
C THR A 126 7.60 6.74 -7.24
N GLN A 127 6.67 5.98 -7.83
CA GLN A 127 5.80 6.48 -8.90
C GLN A 127 4.89 7.59 -8.39
N TRP A 128 4.23 7.39 -7.24
CA TRP A 128 3.37 8.40 -6.64
C TRP A 128 4.14 9.70 -6.37
N CYS A 129 5.34 9.63 -5.80
CA CYS A 129 6.18 10.82 -5.59
C CYS A 129 6.45 11.57 -6.91
N ARG A 130 6.76 10.84 -7.99
CA ARG A 130 7.00 11.44 -9.32
C ARG A 130 5.75 12.09 -9.90
N GLU A 131 4.60 11.46 -9.75
CA GLU A 131 3.30 12.00 -10.21
C GLU A 131 2.93 13.28 -9.47
N GLN A 132 3.27 13.38 -8.18
CA GLN A 132 3.10 14.59 -7.37
C GLN A 132 4.23 15.63 -7.57
N GLY A 133 5.26 15.34 -8.37
CA GLY A 133 6.40 16.23 -8.58
C GLY A 133 7.30 16.39 -7.34
N LEU A 134 7.30 15.41 -6.43
CA LEU A 134 8.08 15.41 -5.20
C LEU A 134 9.45 14.75 -5.39
N GLU A 135 10.49 15.37 -4.83
CA GLU A 135 11.76 14.69 -4.61
C GLU A 135 11.65 13.80 -3.37
N TYR A 136 12.33 12.65 -3.36
CA TYR A 136 12.31 11.74 -2.23
C TYR A 136 13.71 11.26 -1.83
N GLU A 137 13.85 10.84 -0.59
CA GLU A 137 15.00 10.09 -0.09
C GLU A 137 14.61 8.73 0.47
N GLU A 138 15.53 7.80 0.29
CA GLU A 138 15.47 6.50 0.92
C GLU A 138 16.43 6.55 2.11
N GLU A 139 15.92 6.24 3.31
CA GLU A 139 16.81 6.01 4.44
C GLU A 139 17.72 4.83 4.07
N SER A 140 19.02 5.10 4.05
CA SER A 140 20.01 4.05 3.85
C SER A 140 20.00 3.19 5.12
N LEU A 141 19.56 1.94 4.99
CA LEU A 141 19.66 0.92 6.05
C LEU A 141 21.10 0.73 6.53
#